data_AF-A0A2V7UKR9-F1
#
_entry.id   AF-A0A2V7UKR9-F1
#
_cell.length_a   1.000
_cell.length_b   1.000
_cell.length_c   1.000
_cell.angle_alpha   90.00
_cell.angle_beta   90.00
_cell.angle_gamma   90.00
#
_symmetry.space_group_name_H-M   'P 1'
#
loop_
_entity.id
_entity.type
_entity.pdbx_description
1 polymer ?
#
loop_
_entity_poly.entity_id
_entity_poly.type
_entity_poly.pdbx_seq_one_letter_code
_entity_poly.pdbx_strand_id
1 'polypeptide(L)'
;MRRAGANTIALPVHERGEDDELLIRRDKTANSAGARLAGGANCSVEKLITAIRTGQVRALVVLREDLLGDLGQEAVEARGALDFLMTLDWRITPTVKASDLALPVCAFGELDGSVINCQGRVQLLRAGLLPHQESDPAWRPLLEIAARLGGSPVPKNFREAFRWAVSHVPAMAGLDTPAVGKRGVTLQEAI
;
A
#
# COMPACT_ATOMS: atom_id res chain seq x y z
N MET A 1 -0.56 -8.05 -10.69
CA MET A 1 -1.74 -7.15 -10.75
C MET A 1 -2.09 -6.67 -12.17
N ARG A 2 -1.18 -6.11 -12.97
CA ARG A 2 -1.53 -5.67 -14.36
C ARG A 2 -2.12 -6.78 -15.25
N ARG A 3 -1.58 -8.00 -15.17
CA ARG A 3 -2.14 -9.18 -15.86
C ARG A 3 -3.55 -9.58 -15.39
N ALA A 4 -3.93 -9.15 -14.19
CA ALA A 4 -5.26 -9.35 -13.61
C ALA A 4 -6.20 -8.14 -13.84
N GLY A 5 -5.84 -7.22 -14.75
CA GLY A 5 -6.68 -6.06 -15.11
C GLY A 5 -6.60 -4.86 -14.15
N ALA A 6 -5.86 -4.97 -13.04
CA ALA A 6 -5.63 -3.86 -12.12
C ALA A 6 -4.61 -2.87 -12.70
N ASN A 7 -5.12 -1.87 -13.43
CA ASN A 7 -4.31 -0.88 -14.15
C ASN A 7 -4.37 0.52 -13.53
N THR A 8 -5.29 0.74 -12.59
CA THR A 8 -5.52 2.04 -11.93
C THR A 8 -5.14 1.92 -10.46
N ILE A 9 -4.13 2.68 -10.04
CA ILE A 9 -3.62 2.70 -8.66
C ILE A 9 -3.61 4.17 -8.21
N ALA A 10 -4.49 4.50 -7.29
CA ALA A 10 -4.50 5.79 -6.61
C ALA A 10 -3.81 5.68 -5.25
N LEU A 11 -3.13 6.75 -4.84
CA LEU A 11 -2.62 6.92 -3.47
C LEU A 11 -3.36 8.11 -2.85
N PRO A 12 -4.24 7.86 -1.87
CA PRO A 12 -4.83 8.93 -1.07
C PRO A 12 -3.75 9.76 -0.40
N VAL A 13 -4.02 11.06 -0.27
CA VAL A 13 -3.09 12.00 0.36
C VAL A 13 -3.55 12.26 1.79
N HIS A 14 -2.68 12.00 2.76
CA HIS A 14 -2.94 12.21 4.19
C HIS A 14 -2.24 13.46 4.70
N GLU A 15 -2.64 14.62 4.18
CA GLU A 15 -2.03 15.91 4.51
C GLU A 15 -2.69 16.56 5.74
N ARG A 16 -1.89 16.92 6.76
CA ARG A 16 -2.36 17.63 7.95
C ARG A 16 -1.30 18.60 8.50
N GLY A 17 -1.72 19.82 8.85
CA GLY A 17 -0.89 20.79 9.55
C GLY A 17 0.22 21.41 8.69
N GLU A 18 1.28 21.88 9.36
CA GLU A 18 2.41 22.59 8.76
C GLU A 18 3.40 21.63 8.05
N ASP A 19 4.27 22.21 7.23
CA ASP A 19 5.42 21.52 6.63
C ASP A 19 6.64 22.45 6.78
N ASP A 20 7.63 22.03 7.55
CA ASP A 20 8.93 22.72 7.69
C ASP A 20 10.03 22.05 6.87
N GLU A 21 9.64 21.06 6.06
CA GLU A 21 10.49 20.23 5.20
C GLU A 21 11.52 19.37 5.93
N LEU A 22 11.63 19.46 7.26
CA LEU A 22 12.69 18.85 8.07
C LEU A 22 12.15 17.94 9.18
N LEU A 23 11.44 18.49 10.16
CA LEU A 23 10.93 17.78 11.34
C LEU A 23 9.42 17.51 11.24
N ILE A 24 8.69 18.40 10.60
CA ILE A 24 7.25 18.36 10.42
C ILE A 24 6.96 18.29 8.93
N ARG A 25 6.36 17.19 8.50
CA ARG A 25 5.86 17.02 7.12
C ARG A 25 4.35 17.09 7.11
N ARG A 26 3.75 17.73 6.10
CA ARG A 26 2.29 17.78 5.96
C ARG A 26 1.74 16.40 5.63
N ASP A 27 2.36 15.68 4.69
CA ASP A 27 2.05 14.27 4.42
C ASP A 27 2.41 13.41 5.64
N LYS A 28 1.41 12.76 6.22
CA LYS A 28 1.56 11.88 7.39
C LYS A 28 1.83 10.43 7.01
N THR A 29 1.94 10.12 5.73
CA THR A 29 2.15 8.77 5.23
C THR A 29 3.64 8.44 5.23
N ALA A 30 4.04 7.46 6.05
CA ALA A 30 5.46 7.11 6.22
C ALA A 30 6.15 6.59 4.93
N ASN A 31 5.38 6.10 3.95
CA ASN A 31 5.90 5.39 2.77
C ASN A 31 5.35 5.92 1.43
N SER A 32 4.86 7.17 1.37
CA SER A 32 4.39 7.76 0.10
C SER A 32 5.46 7.75 -0.98
N ALA A 33 6.71 8.09 -0.62
CA ALA A 33 7.84 8.07 -1.55
C ALA A 33 8.07 6.66 -2.11
N GLY A 34 8.08 5.65 -1.24
CA GLY A 34 8.26 4.26 -1.65
C GLY A 34 7.13 3.75 -2.54
N ALA A 35 5.89 4.11 -2.24
CA ALA A 35 4.74 3.75 -3.07
C ALA A 35 4.82 4.38 -4.47
N ARG A 36 5.25 5.64 -4.59
CA ARG A 36 5.47 6.31 -5.88
C ARG A 36 6.62 5.67 -6.67
N LEU A 37 7.75 5.38 -6.02
CA LEU A 37 8.88 4.70 -6.65
C LEU A 37 8.51 3.29 -7.16
N ALA A 38 7.59 2.61 -6.48
CA ALA A 38 7.06 1.32 -6.92
C ALA A 38 6.03 1.42 -8.06
N GLY A 39 5.83 2.60 -8.65
CA GLY A 39 4.88 2.85 -9.72
C GLY A 39 3.43 3.01 -9.25
N GLY A 40 3.21 3.29 -7.96
CA GLY A 40 1.92 3.74 -7.42
C GLY A 40 1.59 5.17 -7.84
N ALA A 41 0.34 5.58 -7.61
CA ALA A 41 -0.21 6.90 -7.98
C ALA A 41 -0.19 7.23 -9.47
N ASN A 42 -0.50 6.24 -10.33
CA ASN A 42 -0.74 6.51 -11.75
C ASN A 42 -2.14 7.12 -12.03
N CYS A 43 -2.97 7.27 -11.00
CA CYS A 43 -4.28 7.88 -11.04
C CYS A 43 -4.51 8.72 -9.77
N SER A 44 -5.22 9.85 -9.88
CA SER A 44 -5.67 10.60 -8.71
C SER A 44 -6.91 9.94 -8.10
N VAL A 45 -7.21 10.24 -6.85
CA VAL A 45 -8.39 9.68 -6.17
C VAL A 45 -9.68 10.14 -6.86
N GLU A 46 -9.76 11.40 -7.28
CA GLU A 46 -10.92 11.98 -7.99
C GLU A 46 -11.16 11.28 -9.33
N LYS A 47 -10.07 10.99 -10.07
CA LYS A 47 -10.14 10.23 -11.33
C LYS A 47 -10.57 8.79 -11.08
N LEU A 48 -10.10 8.15 -10.00
CA LEU A 48 -10.55 6.82 -9.61
C LEU A 48 -12.04 6.80 -9.28
N ILE A 49 -12.53 7.75 -8.47
CA ILE A 49 -13.96 7.90 -8.15
C ILE A 49 -14.79 8.12 -9.42
N THR A 50 -14.32 8.95 -10.35
CA THR A 50 -14.98 9.16 -11.64
C THR A 50 -15.01 7.87 -12.48
N ALA A 51 -13.91 7.13 -12.54
CA ALA A 51 -13.83 5.86 -13.27
C ALA A 51 -14.78 4.80 -12.67
N ILE A 52 -14.97 4.80 -11.35
CA ILE A 52 -15.94 3.94 -10.67
C ILE A 52 -17.37 4.34 -11.06
N ARG A 53 -17.72 5.63 -10.93
CA ARG A 53 -19.06 6.15 -11.26
C ARG A 53 -19.46 5.93 -12.71
N THR A 54 -18.49 5.95 -13.62
CA THR A 54 -18.70 5.73 -15.06
C THR A 54 -18.64 4.25 -15.45
N GLY A 55 -18.45 3.33 -14.50
CA GLY A 55 -18.39 1.89 -14.73
C GLY A 55 -17.11 1.39 -15.40
N GLN A 56 -16.10 2.25 -15.57
CA GLN A 56 -14.77 1.85 -16.08
C GLN A 56 -14.01 1.00 -15.06
N VAL A 57 -14.23 1.25 -13.77
CA VAL A 57 -13.73 0.43 -12.66
C VAL A 57 -14.94 -0.18 -11.96
N ARG A 58 -15.07 -1.51 -12.01
CA ARG A 58 -16.16 -2.24 -11.36
C ARG A 58 -15.75 -2.99 -10.10
N ALA A 59 -14.45 -3.18 -9.88
CA ALA A 59 -13.92 -3.81 -8.68
C ALA A 59 -12.79 -2.96 -8.10
N LEU A 60 -12.78 -2.80 -6.78
CA LEU A 60 -11.77 -2.02 -6.06
C LEU A 60 -11.13 -2.86 -4.95
N VAL A 61 -9.80 -2.75 -4.84
CA VAL A 61 -9.03 -3.29 -3.72
C VAL A 61 -8.45 -2.12 -2.93
N VAL A 62 -8.82 -2.01 -1.66
CA VAL A 62 -8.38 -0.95 -0.76
C VAL A 62 -7.39 -1.53 0.25
N LEU A 63 -6.19 -0.94 0.34
CA LEU A 63 -5.13 -1.39 1.22
C LEU A 63 -4.94 -0.39 2.36
N ARG A 64 -5.42 -0.72 3.56
CA ARG A 64 -5.24 0.07 4.80
C ARG A 64 -5.65 1.55 4.67
N GLU A 65 -6.75 1.81 3.97
CA GLU A 65 -7.29 3.15 3.73
C GLU A 65 -8.79 3.21 4.08
N ASP A 66 -9.26 4.39 4.49
CA ASP A 66 -10.66 4.61 4.84
C ASP A 66 -11.34 5.65 3.94
N LEU A 67 -11.46 5.30 2.65
CA LEU A 67 -12.06 6.18 1.64
C LEU A 67 -13.45 6.72 2.03
N LEU A 68 -14.31 5.89 2.63
CA LEU A 68 -15.65 6.31 3.05
C LEU A 68 -15.60 7.28 4.23
N GLY A 69 -14.71 7.04 5.20
CA GLY A 69 -14.52 7.94 6.33
C GLY A 69 -13.88 9.28 5.92
N ASP A 70 -12.94 9.25 4.99
CA ASP A 70 -12.14 10.41 4.59
C ASP A 70 -12.82 11.27 3.50
N LEU A 71 -13.53 10.65 2.55
CA LEU A 71 -14.17 11.35 1.41
C LEU A 71 -15.70 11.48 1.55
N GLY A 72 -16.30 10.84 2.56
CA GLY A 72 -17.73 10.94 2.85
C GLY A 72 -18.62 10.53 1.66
N GLN A 73 -19.54 11.42 1.30
CA GLN A 73 -20.63 11.12 0.36
C GLN A 73 -20.13 10.67 -1.02
N GLU A 74 -19.03 11.22 -1.53
CA GLU A 74 -18.49 10.85 -2.85
C GLU A 74 -18.04 9.38 -2.87
N ALA A 75 -17.40 8.91 -1.80
CA ALA A 75 -16.98 7.52 -1.68
C ALA A 75 -18.15 6.57 -1.42
N VAL A 76 -19.20 7.02 -0.74
CA VAL A 76 -20.44 6.24 -0.58
C VAL A 76 -21.13 6.02 -1.93
N GLU A 77 -21.25 7.06 -2.75
CA GLU A 77 -21.79 6.95 -4.11
C GLU A 77 -20.93 6.03 -4.99
N ALA A 78 -19.60 6.20 -4.94
CA ALA A 78 -18.68 5.35 -5.68
C ALA A 78 -18.79 3.88 -5.23
N ARG A 79 -18.91 3.61 -3.93
CA ARG A 79 -19.13 2.26 -3.41
C ARG A 79 -20.39 1.61 -3.99
N GLY A 80 -21.48 2.37 -4.12
CA GLY A 80 -22.73 1.89 -4.70
C GLY A 80 -22.65 1.53 -6.18
N ALA A 81 -21.66 2.06 -6.91
CA ALA A 81 -21.42 1.77 -8.33
C ALA A 81 -20.43 0.59 -8.56
N LEU A 82 -19.77 0.09 -7.51
CA LEU A 82 -18.87 -1.07 -7.61
C LEU A 82 -19.64 -2.39 -7.56
N ASP A 83 -19.26 -3.33 -8.43
CA ASP A 83 -19.68 -4.73 -8.35
C ASP A 83 -19.00 -5.45 -7.18
N PHE A 84 -17.79 -5.02 -6.80
CA PHE A 84 -17.00 -5.67 -5.76
C PHE A 84 -16.01 -4.71 -5.06
N LEU A 85 -16.01 -4.71 -3.73
CA LEU A 85 -15.04 -4.03 -2.88
C LEU A 85 -14.35 -5.03 -1.95
N MET A 86 -13.02 -5.15 -2.09
CA MET A 86 -12.17 -5.87 -1.14
C MET A 86 -11.31 -4.90 -0.33
N THR A 87 -11.24 -5.12 0.98
CA THR A 87 -10.37 -4.34 1.88
C THR A 87 -9.36 -5.23 2.58
N LEU A 88 -8.11 -4.77 2.67
CA LEU A 88 -7.06 -5.36 3.50
C LEU A 88 -6.72 -4.36 4.59
N ASP A 89 -7.20 -4.58 5.81
CA ASP A 89 -7.01 -3.65 6.93
C ASP A 89 -6.84 -4.38 8.27
N TRP A 90 -6.19 -3.72 9.22
CA TRP A 90 -6.07 -4.16 10.60
C TRP A 90 -7.10 -3.45 11.50
N ARG A 91 -7.75 -2.38 11.01
CA ARG A 91 -8.80 -1.62 11.68
C ARG A 91 -10.17 -1.92 11.10
N ILE A 92 -11.21 -1.78 11.92
CA ILE A 92 -12.60 -1.79 11.46
C ILE A 92 -13.03 -0.36 11.13
N THR A 93 -12.94 0.01 9.86
CA THR A 93 -13.29 1.36 9.34
C THR A 93 -14.66 1.37 8.66
N PRO A 94 -15.29 2.54 8.44
CA PRO A 94 -16.41 2.70 7.50
C PRO A 94 -16.21 1.97 6.17
N THR A 95 -15.03 2.08 5.56
CA THR A 95 -14.71 1.40 4.29
C THR A 95 -14.72 -0.12 4.43
N VAL A 96 -14.14 -0.66 5.50
CA VAL A 96 -14.17 -2.10 5.80
C VAL A 96 -15.59 -2.60 6.03
N LYS A 97 -16.41 -1.84 6.77
CA LYS A 97 -17.82 -2.19 7.01
C LYS A 97 -18.67 -2.21 5.73
N ALA A 98 -18.29 -1.44 4.73
CA ALA A 98 -18.97 -1.40 3.43
C ALA A 98 -18.41 -2.43 2.42
N SER A 99 -17.32 -3.14 2.74
CA SER A 99 -16.67 -4.08 1.82
C SER A 99 -17.48 -5.38 1.64
N ASP A 100 -17.38 -5.98 0.45
CA ASP A 100 -17.92 -7.31 0.17
C ASP A 100 -17.00 -8.41 0.73
N LEU A 101 -15.70 -8.11 0.82
CA LEU A 101 -14.69 -8.98 1.43
C LEU A 101 -13.68 -8.15 2.23
N ALA A 102 -13.60 -8.42 3.54
CA ALA A 102 -12.57 -7.85 4.41
C ALA A 102 -11.57 -8.93 4.82
N LEU A 103 -10.28 -8.70 4.53
CA LEU A 103 -9.19 -9.56 4.96
C LEU A 103 -8.40 -8.86 6.08
N PRO A 104 -8.30 -9.45 7.29
CA PRO A 104 -7.45 -8.92 8.34
C PRO A 104 -5.98 -9.07 7.93
N VAL A 105 -5.19 -8.03 8.19
CA VAL A 105 -3.75 -8.01 7.93
C VAL A 105 -2.98 -7.45 9.12
N CYS A 106 -1.68 -7.72 9.19
CA CYS A 106 -0.81 -7.21 10.26
C CYS A 106 -0.84 -5.66 10.36
N ALA A 107 -0.86 -5.16 11.59
CA ALA A 107 -0.50 -3.79 11.91
C ALA A 107 1.02 -3.56 11.78
N PHE A 108 1.45 -2.29 11.81
CA PHE A 108 2.86 -1.94 11.56
C PHE A 108 3.85 -2.54 12.59
N GLY A 109 3.40 -2.79 13.82
CA GLY A 109 4.23 -3.39 14.88
C GLY A 109 4.35 -4.91 14.81
N GLU A 110 3.57 -5.56 13.94
CA GLU A 110 3.41 -7.02 13.87
C GLU A 110 4.12 -7.64 12.67
N LEU A 111 4.71 -6.82 11.79
CA LEU A 111 5.31 -7.29 10.54
C LEU A 111 6.75 -6.82 10.37
N ASP A 112 7.57 -7.69 9.78
CA ASP A 112 8.82 -7.27 9.14
C ASP A 112 8.51 -6.59 7.80
N GLY A 113 9.11 -5.43 7.58
CA GLY A 113 8.80 -4.58 6.45
C GLY A 113 9.92 -3.62 6.09
N SER A 114 9.67 -2.76 5.12
CA SER A 114 10.52 -1.63 4.81
C SER A 114 9.70 -0.43 4.38
N VAL A 115 10.18 0.76 4.68
CA VAL A 115 9.62 2.03 4.21
C VAL A 115 10.70 2.85 3.52
N ILE A 116 10.30 3.67 2.57
CA ILE A 116 11.11 4.74 2.00
C ILE A 116 10.47 6.04 2.46
N ASN A 117 11.15 6.75 3.35
CA ASN A 117 10.64 7.97 3.96
C ASN A 117 10.69 9.17 2.99
N CYS A 118 10.25 10.33 3.47
CA CYS A 118 10.24 11.60 2.71
C CYS A 118 11.62 12.15 2.31
N GLN A 119 12.72 11.52 2.74
CA GLN A 119 14.10 11.86 2.34
C GLN A 119 14.73 10.75 1.48
N GLY A 120 13.92 9.84 0.94
CA GLY A 120 14.42 8.74 0.11
C GLY A 120 15.24 7.72 0.91
N ARG A 121 15.10 7.69 2.25
CA ARG A 121 15.80 6.72 3.10
C ARG A 121 14.99 5.45 3.23
N VAL A 122 15.55 4.35 2.76
CA VAL A 122 15.05 3.00 3.00
C VAL A 122 15.36 2.62 4.45
N GLN A 123 14.34 2.24 5.22
CA GLN A 123 14.46 1.79 6.60
C GLN A 123 13.72 0.48 6.78
N LEU A 124 14.29 -0.44 7.56
CA LEU A 124 13.63 -1.71 7.89
C LEU A 124 12.71 -1.53 9.09
N LEU A 125 11.50 -2.07 8.97
CA LEU A 125 10.57 -2.28 10.06
C LEU A 125 10.80 -3.69 10.61
N ARG A 126 10.80 -3.82 11.93
CA ARG A 126 10.92 -5.10 12.63
C ARG A 126 9.69 -5.33 13.47
N ALA A 127 9.14 -6.53 13.37
CA ALA A 127 8.04 -6.95 14.22
C ALA A 127 8.50 -6.89 15.69
N GLY A 128 7.81 -6.07 16.48
CA GLY A 128 7.96 -6.00 17.94
C GLY A 128 6.86 -6.77 18.66
N LEU A 129 5.78 -7.11 17.95
CA LEU A 129 4.63 -7.86 18.43
C LEU A 129 4.43 -9.09 17.54
N LEU A 130 3.78 -10.11 18.11
CA LEU A 130 3.28 -11.22 17.31
C LEU A 130 2.04 -10.75 16.52
N PRO A 131 1.84 -11.23 15.28
CA PRO A 131 0.60 -10.99 14.55
C PRO A 131 -0.63 -11.36 15.38
N HIS A 132 -1.66 -10.50 15.31
CA HIS A 132 -2.95 -10.85 15.90
C HIS A 132 -3.58 -12.02 15.13
N GLN A 133 -3.86 -13.11 15.83
CA GLN A 133 -4.42 -14.34 15.24
C GLN A 133 -3.55 -14.84 14.06
N GLU A 134 -4.18 -15.22 12.95
CA GLU A 134 -3.52 -15.70 11.72
C GLU A 134 -3.36 -14.58 10.68
N SER A 135 -3.24 -13.32 11.13
CA SER A 135 -3.09 -12.19 10.21
C SER A 135 -1.74 -12.25 9.50
N ASP A 136 -1.77 -12.15 8.17
CA ASP A 136 -0.58 -12.04 7.35
C ASP A 136 -0.28 -10.56 7.03
N PRO A 137 0.98 -10.20 6.74
CA PRO A 137 1.30 -8.89 6.17
C PRO A 137 0.57 -8.68 4.84
N ALA A 138 -0.01 -7.50 4.61
CA ALA A 138 -0.91 -7.24 3.48
C ALA A 138 -0.36 -7.63 2.09
N TRP A 139 0.96 -7.61 1.89
CA TRP A 139 1.57 -8.05 0.63
C TRP A 139 1.32 -9.52 0.31
N ARG A 140 1.19 -10.38 1.33
CA ARG A 140 1.09 -11.83 1.14
C ARG A 140 -0.26 -12.27 0.55
N PRO A 141 -1.42 -12.02 1.18
CA PRO A 141 -2.70 -12.36 0.58
C PRO A 141 -2.90 -11.66 -0.77
N LEU A 142 -2.40 -10.44 -0.93
CA LEU A 142 -2.46 -9.72 -2.20
C LEU A 142 -1.68 -10.43 -3.32
N LEU A 143 -0.46 -10.91 -3.04
CA LEU A 143 0.33 -11.67 -3.99
C LEU A 143 -0.23 -13.08 -4.21
N GLU A 144 -0.84 -13.70 -3.21
CA GLU A 144 -1.53 -14.99 -3.37
C GLU A 144 -2.74 -14.90 -4.29
N ILE A 145 -3.55 -13.84 -4.16
CA ILE A 145 -4.64 -13.54 -5.09
C ILE A 145 -4.06 -13.31 -6.49
N ALA A 146 -3.01 -12.50 -6.61
CA ALA A 146 -2.37 -12.24 -7.90
C ALA A 146 -1.80 -13.53 -8.53
N ALA A 147 -1.22 -14.43 -7.75
CA ALA A 147 -0.69 -15.71 -8.22
C ALA A 147 -1.80 -16.63 -8.75
N ARG A 148 -2.95 -16.70 -8.05
CA ARG A 148 -4.14 -17.44 -8.51
C ARG A 148 -4.70 -16.89 -9.82
N LEU A 149 -4.47 -15.61 -10.11
CA LEU A 149 -4.85 -14.94 -11.37
C LEU A 149 -3.72 -14.97 -12.45
N GLY A 150 -2.76 -15.90 -12.34
CA GLY A 150 -1.68 -16.05 -13.33
C GLY A 150 -0.47 -15.15 -13.09
N GLY A 151 -0.30 -14.64 -11.87
CA GLY A 151 0.87 -13.88 -11.42
C GLY A 151 2.07 -14.74 -11.06
N SER A 152 3.12 -14.08 -10.55
CA SER A 152 4.35 -14.74 -10.10
C SER A 152 4.16 -15.52 -8.79
N PRO A 153 5.06 -16.47 -8.47
CA PRO A 153 5.05 -17.15 -7.17
C PRO A 153 5.14 -16.17 -5.99
N VAL A 154 4.50 -16.55 -4.88
CA VAL A 154 4.45 -15.73 -3.67
C VAL A 154 5.75 -15.92 -2.87
N PRO A 155 6.44 -14.83 -2.47
CA PRO A 155 7.59 -14.91 -1.57
C PRO A 155 7.23 -15.56 -0.22
N LYS A 156 8.10 -16.38 0.33
CA LYS A 156 7.83 -17.14 1.57
C LYS A 156 8.00 -16.33 2.85
N ASN A 157 8.76 -15.24 2.79
CA ASN A 157 9.14 -14.43 3.94
C ASN A 157 9.50 -13.00 3.51
N PHE A 158 9.67 -12.09 4.48
CA PHE A 158 10.00 -10.70 4.22
C PHE A 158 11.28 -10.52 3.39
N ARG A 159 12.33 -11.32 3.62
CA ARG A 159 13.58 -11.18 2.87
C ARG A 159 13.40 -11.49 1.39
N GLU A 160 12.63 -12.51 1.06
CA GLU A 160 12.27 -12.81 -0.33
C GLU A 160 11.36 -11.74 -0.94
N ALA A 161 10.37 -11.24 -0.18
CA ALA A 161 9.50 -10.17 -0.63
C ALA A 161 10.28 -8.87 -0.90
N PHE A 162 11.25 -8.54 -0.05
CA PHE A 162 12.15 -7.39 -0.23
C PHE A 162 13.00 -7.53 -1.49
N ARG A 163 13.62 -8.70 -1.73
CA ARG A 163 14.38 -8.95 -2.97
C ARG A 163 13.48 -8.86 -4.20
N TRP A 164 12.26 -9.40 -4.11
CA TRP A 164 11.29 -9.27 -5.19
C TRP A 164 10.97 -7.80 -5.48
N ALA A 165 10.73 -6.98 -4.45
CA ALA A 165 10.53 -5.54 -4.62
C ALA A 165 11.77 -4.85 -5.23
N VAL A 166 12.98 -5.14 -4.75
CA VAL A 166 14.24 -4.61 -5.32
C VAL A 166 14.37 -4.91 -6.82
N SER A 167 13.95 -6.10 -7.26
CA SER A 167 14.00 -6.45 -8.69
C SER A 167 12.98 -5.70 -9.56
N HIS A 168 11.98 -5.04 -8.97
CA HIS A 168 10.93 -4.30 -9.67
C HIS A 168 10.97 -2.79 -9.44
N VAL A 169 11.75 -2.30 -8.47
CA VAL A 169 11.89 -0.88 -8.13
C VAL A 169 13.32 -0.44 -8.46
N PRO A 170 13.57 0.18 -9.62
CA PRO A 170 14.92 0.52 -10.07
C PRO A 170 15.74 1.33 -9.05
N ALA A 171 15.09 2.25 -8.34
CA ALA A 171 15.73 3.07 -7.31
C ALA A 171 16.30 2.26 -6.13
N MET A 172 15.86 1.01 -5.94
CA MET A 172 16.37 0.12 -4.89
C MET A 172 17.42 -0.88 -5.40
N ALA A 173 17.89 -0.76 -6.64
CA ALA A 173 18.79 -1.72 -7.26
C ALA A 173 20.06 -1.96 -6.41
N GLY A 174 20.44 -3.24 -6.28
CA GLY A 174 21.61 -3.65 -5.51
C GLY A 174 21.42 -3.69 -3.99
N LEU A 175 20.26 -3.32 -3.46
CA LEU A 175 19.99 -3.41 -2.03
C LEU A 175 19.59 -4.81 -1.58
N ASP A 176 19.99 -5.16 -0.36
CA ASP A 176 19.48 -6.29 0.39
C ASP A 176 19.26 -5.92 1.87
N THR A 177 18.63 -6.81 2.65
CA THR A 177 18.30 -6.49 4.05
C THR A 177 19.53 -6.21 4.94
N PRO A 178 20.67 -6.94 4.84
CA PRO A 178 21.91 -6.53 5.50
C PRO A 178 22.44 -5.14 5.10
N ALA A 179 22.44 -4.81 3.80
CA ALA A 179 22.97 -3.53 3.29
C ALA A 179 22.18 -2.31 3.81
N VAL A 180 20.87 -2.44 3.98
CA VAL A 180 20.04 -1.38 4.59
C VAL A 180 20.44 -1.13 6.06
N GLY A 181 20.78 -2.19 6.79
CA GLY A 181 21.25 -2.12 8.17
C GLY A 181 20.27 -1.46 9.14
N LYS A 182 20.76 -1.07 10.33
CA LYS A 182 19.94 -0.47 11.41
C LYS A 182 19.63 1.01 11.20
N ARG A 183 20.50 1.74 10.48
CA ARG A 183 20.37 3.19 10.24
C ARG A 183 19.62 3.53 8.95
N GLY A 184 19.26 2.51 8.18
CA GLY A 184 18.74 2.69 6.83
C GLY A 184 19.79 3.18 5.85
N VAL A 185 19.43 3.21 4.57
CA VAL A 185 20.27 3.70 3.48
C VAL A 185 19.49 4.74 2.67
N THR A 186 20.14 5.85 2.33
CA THR A 186 19.55 6.86 1.44
C THR A 186 19.78 6.44 -0.01
N LEU A 187 18.72 6.45 -0.81
CA LEU A 187 18.82 6.15 -2.23
C LEU A 187 19.57 7.29 -2.93
N GLN A 188 20.50 6.94 -3.83
CA GLN A 188 21.38 7.91 -4.49
C GLN A 188 20.65 8.82 -5.50
N GLU A 189 19.40 8.50 -5.86
CA GLU A 189 18.62 9.19 -6.91
C GLU A 189 17.13 9.38 -6.55
N ALA A 190 16.77 9.55 -5.26
CA ALA A 190 15.36 9.73 -4.89
C ALA A 190 15.14 11.00 -4.05
N ILE A 191 14.77 12.09 -4.74
CA ILE A 191 13.58 12.97 -4.57
C ILE A 191 13.72 14.16 -5.52
#